data_AF-A0A2J0M958-F1
#
_entry.id   AF-A0A2J0M958-F1
#
_cell.length_a   1.000
_cell.length_b   1.000
_cell.length_c   1.000
_cell.angle_alpha   90.00
_cell.angle_beta   90.00
_cell.angle_gamma   90.00
#
_symmetry.space_group_name_H-M   'P 1'
#
loop_
_entity.id
_entity.type
_entity.pdbx_description
1 polymer ?
#
loop_
_entity_poly.entity_id
_entity_poly.type
_entity_poly.pdbx_seq_one_letter_code
_entity_poly.pdbx_strand_id
1 'polypeptide(L)'
;MSTRRKFNPQLKFKIVLEAIKRKGSHTEIARQYDIHPQMVTNWKREFFQKGSSVFEKEQKKESASKKIEELEKIIGQQTIEIQLLKKFLGHANLD
;
A
#
# COMPACT_ATOMS: atom_id res chain seq x y z
N MET A 1 -26.02 6.17 1.18
CA MET A 1 -24.79 5.37 1.36
C MET A 1 -24.00 5.97 2.52
N SER A 2 -23.74 5.21 3.59
CA SER A 2 -23.02 5.74 4.76
C SER A 2 -21.53 5.91 4.44
N THR A 3 -21.06 7.16 4.43
CA THR A 3 -19.66 7.50 4.18
C THR A 3 -18.81 7.04 5.35
N ARG A 4 -17.96 6.03 5.14
CA ARG A 4 -17.04 5.52 6.16
C ARG A 4 -16.06 6.63 6.56
N ARG A 5 -16.10 7.06 7.82
CA ARG A 5 -15.18 8.06 8.40
C ARG A 5 -13.73 7.62 8.13
N LYS A 6 -12.96 8.46 7.43
CA LYS A 6 -11.53 8.22 7.16
C LYS A 6 -10.72 8.67 8.37
N PHE A 7 -9.82 7.82 8.85
CA PHE A 7 -8.91 8.14 9.95
C PHE A 7 -7.50 8.35 9.41
N ASN A 8 -6.86 9.42 9.87
CA ASN A 8 -5.47 9.69 9.58
C ASN A 8 -4.58 8.55 10.15
N PRO A 9 -3.62 7.99 9.39
CA PRO A 9 -2.70 6.96 9.87
C PRO A 9 -1.99 7.32 11.18
N GLN A 10 -1.55 8.58 11.33
CA GLN A 10 -0.87 9.08 12.54
C GLN A 10 -1.80 9.03 13.75
N LEU A 11 -3.07 9.43 13.59
CA LEU A 11 -4.08 9.37 14.65
C LEU A 11 -4.38 7.92 15.05
N LYS A 12 -4.55 7.03 14.07
CA LYS A 12 -4.75 5.59 14.29
C LYS A 12 -3.59 4.98 15.06
N PHE A 13 -2.35 5.32 14.69
CA PHE A 13 -1.15 4.86 15.40
C PHE A 13 -1.11 5.35 16.85
N LYS A 14 -1.42 6.63 17.11
CA LYS A 14 -1.50 7.19 18.47
C LYS A 14 -2.53 6.46 19.34
N ILE A 15 -3.73 6.23 18.81
CA ILE A 15 -4.81 5.52 19.51
C ILE A 15 -4.37 4.09 19.88
N VAL A 16 -3.73 3.38 18.93
CA VAL A 16 -3.22 2.03 19.19
C VAL A 16 -2.11 2.04 20.23
N LEU A 17 -1.18 2.99 20.18
CA LEU A 17 -0.12 3.13 21.18
C LEU A 17 -0.70 3.39 22.58
N GLU A 18 -1.70 4.26 22.71
CA GLU A 18 -2.38 4.48 23.98
C GLU A 18 -3.10 3.21 24.47
N ALA A 19 -3.71 2.43 23.57
CA ALA A 19 -4.36 1.15 23.87
C ALA A 19 -3.40 0.00 24.20
N ILE A 20 -2.11 0.16 23.93
CA ILE A 20 -1.06 -0.77 24.34
C ILE A 20 -0.45 -0.31 25.67
N LYS A 21 -0.19 1.00 25.82
CA LYS A 21 0.48 1.58 26.99
C LYS A 21 -0.42 1.63 28.23
N ARG A 22 -1.66 2.08 28.09
CA ARG A 22 -2.62 2.07 29.19
C ARG A 22 -3.14 0.64 29.30
N LYS A 23 -3.05 0.03 30.48
CA LYS A 23 -3.92 -1.11 30.87
C LYS A 23 -5.40 -0.69 31.00
N GLY A 24 -5.80 0.42 30.34
CA GLY A 24 -7.15 0.94 30.32
C GLY A 24 -7.99 0.19 29.29
N SER A 25 -9.28 0.09 29.56
CA SER A 25 -10.19 -0.69 28.74
C SER A 25 -10.31 -0.09 27.33
N HIS A 26 -10.39 -0.93 26.30
CA HIS A 26 -10.59 -0.51 24.91
C HIS A 26 -11.82 0.42 24.76
N THR A 27 -12.78 0.30 25.67
CA THR A 27 -13.99 1.13 25.76
C THR A 27 -13.71 2.58 26.18
N GLU A 28 -12.75 2.82 27.08
CA GLU A 28 -12.41 4.17 27.54
C GLU A 28 -11.68 4.96 26.46
N ILE A 29 -10.73 4.30 25.79
CA ILE A 29 -10.00 4.89 24.67
C ILE A 29 -10.95 5.18 23.52
N ALA A 30 -11.87 4.25 23.23
CA ALA A 30 -12.90 4.46 22.25
C ALA A 30 -13.77 5.69 22.54
N ARG A 31 -14.17 5.89 23.81
CA ARG A 31 -14.90 7.09 24.25
C ARG A 31 -14.06 8.36 24.12
N GLN A 32 -12.80 8.34 24.54
CA GLN A 32 -11.91 9.50 24.48
C GLN A 32 -11.72 10.02 23.04
N TYR A 33 -11.69 9.12 22.06
CA TYR A 33 -11.49 9.45 20.65
C TYR A 33 -12.78 9.46 19.82
N ASP A 34 -13.95 9.28 20.45
CA ASP A 34 -15.25 9.20 19.78
C ASP A 34 -15.27 8.18 18.62
N ILE A 35 -14.81 6.97 18.93
CA ILE A 35 -14.78 5.84 17.98
C ILE A 35 -15.44 4.61 18.60
N HIS A 36 -15.85 3.67 17.75
CA HIS A 36 -16.43 2.42 18.23
C HIS A 36 -15.33 1.52 18.84
N PRO A 37 -15.54 0.87 20.01
CA PRO A 37 -14.53 0.01 20.66
C PRO A 37 -13.93 -1.06 19.75
N GLN A 38 -14.74 -1.65 18.87
CA GLN A 38 -14.28 -2.63 17.88
C GLN A 38 -13.19 -2.08 16.95
N MET A 39 -13.18 -0.78 16.66
CA MET A 39 -12.15 -0.15 15.83
C MET A 39 -10.79 -0.18 16.52
N VAL A 40 -10.75 0.10 17.82
CA VAL A 40 -9.52 0.02 18.63
C VAL A 40 -8.96 -1.40 18.60
N THR A 41 -9.82 -2.41 18.81
CA THR A 41 -9.45 -3.83 18.75
C THR A 41 -8.90 -4.22 17.38
N ASN A 42 -9.60 -3.83 16.31
CA ASN A 42 -9.19 -4.14 14.93
C ASN A 42 -7.84 -3.49 14.58
N TRP A 43 -7.65 -2.22 14.95
CA TRP A 43 -6.41 -1.50 14.68
C TRP A 43 -5.23 -2.02 15.48
N LYS A 44 -5.46 -2.41 16.73
CA LYS A 44 -4.44 -3.05 17.58
C LYS A 44 -4.00 -4.39 16.99
N ARG A 45 -4.94 -5.22 16.54
CA ARG A 45 -4.63 -6.48 15.83
C ARG A 45 -3.82 -6.20 14.56
N GLU A 46 -4.25 -5.25 13.74
CA GLU A 46 -3.55 -4.88 12.51
C GLU A 46 -2.12 -4.39 12.79
N PHE A 47 -1.95 -3.59 13.85
CA PHE A 47 -0.64 -3.11 14.27
C PHE A 47 0.27 -4.24 14.72
N PHE A 48 -0.21 -5.22 15.47
CA PHE A 48 0.62 -6.38 15.85
C PHE A 48 0.99 -7.27 14.65
N GLN A 49 0.08 -7.43 13.68
CA GLN A 49 0.34 -8.23 12.48
C GLN A 49 1.34 -7.57 11.53
N LYS A 50 1.24 -6.25 11.34
CA LYS A 50 2.08 -5.51 10.41
C LYS A 50 3.29 -4.83 11.07
N GLY A 51 3.31 -4.75 12.40
CA GLY A 51 4.32 -4.01 13.16
C GLY A 51 5.73 -4.55 12.94
N SER A 52 5.88 -5.88 12.85
CA SER A 52 7.16 -6.53 12.54
C SER A 52 7.74 -6.10 11.19
N SER A 53 6.89 -5.87 10.19
CA SER A 53 7.32 -5.48 8.84
C SER A 53 7.99 -4.11 8.78
N VAL A 54 7.82 -3.26 9.81
CA VAL A 54 8.55 -1.99 9.93
C VAL A 54 10.05 -2.22 10.18
N PHE A 55 10.40 -3.36 10.76
CA PHE A 55 11.78 -3.76 11.04
C PHE A 55 12.35 -4.74 9.98
N GLU A 56 11.52 -5.22 9.04
CA GLU A 56 12.02 -5.96 7.88
C GLU A 56 12.89 -5.01 7.02
N LYS A 57 14.15 -5.38 6.78
CA LYS A 57 15.07 -4.61 5.94
C LYS A 57 14.45 -4.39 4.55
N GLU A 58 14.69 -3.23 3.95
CA GLU A 58 14.13 -2.76 2.67
C GLU A 58 14.44 -3.63 1.43
N GLN A 59 15.01 -4.82 1.58
CA GLN A 59 15.30 -5.74 0.46
C GLN A 59 14.09 -5.99 -0.46
N LYS A 60 12.86 -5.95 0.08
CA LYS A 60 11.62 -6.04 -0.72
C LYS A 60 11.35 -4.82 -1.60
N LYS A 61 11.71 -3.61 -1.16
CA LYS A 61 11.56 -2.41 -1.98
C LYS A 61 12.59 -2.38 -3.10
N GLU A 62 13.82 -2.79 -2.80
CA GLU A 62 14.88 -2.84 -3.80
C GLU A 62 14.62 -3.90 -4.87
N SER A 63 14.10 -5.08 -4.50
CA SER A 63 13.70 -6.10 -5.47
C SER A 63 12.51 -5.68 -6.33
N ALA A 64 11.53 -4.97 -5.73
CA ALA A 64 10.41 -4.40 -6.49
C ALA A 64 10.88 -3.32 -7.47
N SER A 65 11.79 -2.44 -7.05
CA SER A 65 12.38 -1.40 -7.93
C SER A 65 13.11 -2.02 -9.12
N LYS A 66 13.96 -3.02 -8.87
CA LYS A 66 14.67 -3.75 -9.94
C LYS A 66 13.69 -4.42 -10.92
N LYS A 67 12.57 -4.96 -10.42
CA LYS A 67 11.57 -5.57 -11.28
C LYS A 67 10.81 -4.54 -12.13
N ILE A 68 10.53 -3.36 -11.58
CA ILE A 68 9.92 -2.25 -12.32
C ILE A 68 10.85 -1.80 -13.46
N GLU A 69 12.13 -1.57 -13.17
CA GLU A 69 13.12 -1.18 -14.19
C GLU A 69 13.23 -2.22 -15.33
N GLU A 70 13.21 -3.51 -14.99
CA GLU A 70 13.23 -4.59 -15.98
C GLU A 70 11.99 -4.57 -16.87
N LEU A 71 10.80 -4.40 -16.28
CA LEU A 71 9.55 -4.34 -17.02
C LEU A 71 9.48 -3.10 -17.93
N GLU A 72 9.95 -1.94 -17.46
CA GLU A 72 10.02 -0.72 -18.25
C GLU A 72 10.92 -0.88 -19.49
N LYS A 73 12.07 -1.57 -19.34
CA LYS A 73 12.95 -1.91 -20.48
C LYS A 73 12.25 -2.81 -21.50
N ILE A 74 11.54 -3.84 -21.03
CA ILE A 74 10.80 -4.77 -21.91
C ILE A 74 9.72 -4.02 -22.69
N ILE A 75 8.94 -3.18 -22.02
CA ILE A 75 7.90 -2.36 -22.66
C ILE A 75 8.51 -1.42 -23.70
N GLY A 76 9.65 -0.79 -23.38
CA GLY A 76 10.38 0.06 -24.32
C GLY A 76 10.82 -0.69 -25.58
N GLN A 77 11.44 -1.86 -25.42
CA GLN A 77 11.85 -2.72 -26.54
C GLN A 77 10.65 -3.15 -27.39
N GLN A 78 9.60 -3.66 -26.76
CA GLN A 78 8.37 -4.06 -27.46
C GLN A 78 7.73 -2.89 -28.21
N THR A 79 7.76 -1.68 -27.64
CA THR A 79 7.23 -0.48 -28.31
C THR A 79 7.99 -0.18 -29.59
N ILE A 80 9.33 -0.27 -29.56
CA ILE A 80 10.17 -0.07 -30.75
C ILE A 80 9.90 -1.16 -31.79
N GLU A 81 9.86 -2.43 -31.38
CA GLU A 81 9.55 -3.56 -32.27
C GLU A 81 8.19 -3.39 -32.96
N ILE A 82 7.15 -3.01 -32.21
CA ILE A 82 5.82 -2.75 -32.76
C ILE A 82 5.85 -1.57 -33.75
N GLN A 83 6.57 -0.49 -33.44
CA GLN A 83 6.69 0.65 -34.35
C GLN A 83 7.41 0.27 -35.65
N LEU A 84 8.48 -0.53 -35.56
CA LEU A 84 9.19 -1.06 -36.72
C LEU A 84 8.29 -1.96 -37.56
N LEU A 85 7.62 -2.94 -36.94
CA LEU A 85 6.69 -3.84 -37.62
C LEU A 85 5.57 -3.06 -38.33
N LYS A 86 4.98 -2.06 -37.66
CA LYS A 86 3.98 -1.17 -38.28
C LYS A 86 4.53 -0.41 -39.48
N LYS A 87 5.77 0.08 -39.38
CA LYS A 87 6.43 0.76 -40.50
C LYS A 87 6.65 -0.19 -41.68
N PHE A 88 7.22 -1.37 -41.46
CA PHE A 88 7.46 -2.35 -42.51
C PHE A 88 6.17 -2.85 -43.17
N LEU A 89 5.15 -3.20 -42.38
CA LEU A 89 3.86 -3.64 -42.90
C LEU A 89 3.07 -2.52 -43.58
N GLY A 90 3.21 -1.28 -43.13
CA GLY A 90 2.64 -0.10 -43.78
C GLY A 90 3.30 0.23 -45.12
N HIS A 91 4.59 -0.07 -45.28
CA HIS A 91 5.30 0.06 -46.56
C HIS A 91 4.97 -1.09 -47.54
N ALA A 92 4.66 -2.30 -47.05
CA ALA A 92 4.36 -3.46 -47.88
C ALA A 92 2.97 -3.45 -48.57
N ASN A 93 2.08 -2.52 -48.21
CA ASN A 93 0.74 -2.39 -48.80
C ASN A 93 0.67 -1.35 -49.95
N LEU A 94 1.81 -0.83 -50.42
CA LEU A 94 1.90 0.19 -51.48
C LEU A 94 2.74 -0.23 -52.70
N ASP A 95 3.18 -1.50 -52.78
CA ASP A 95 3.87 -2.09 -53.94
C ASP A 95 2.99 -3.11 -54.67
#